data_AF-A0A8X6LBN0-F1
#
_entry.id   AF-A0A8X6LBN0-F1
#
_cell.length_a   1.000
_cell.length_b   1.000
_cell.length_c   1.000
_cell.angle_alpha   90.00
_cell.angle_beta   90.00
_cell.angle_gamma   90.00
#
_symmetry.space_group_name_H-M   'P 1'
#
loop_
_entity.id
_entity.type
_entity.pdbx_description
1 polymer ?
#
loop_
_entity_poly.entity_id
_entity_poly.type
_entity_poly.pdbx_seq_one_letter_code
_entity_poly.pdbx_strand_id
1 'polypeptide(L)'
;MKVTRVEQRAFLIKIAVLRGRNEMECHSEFVEALANNALPYRTVARWVGKFQQGRVSTSDEQRSGRLLRVQTDLARAVIEQLMDEDSRSRQQTKTDRETRNKRIVMSTLCVLCRHSFAL
;
A
#
# COMPACT_ATOMS: atom_id res chain seq x y z
N MET A 1 -32.16 -24.55 0.57
CA MET A 1 -31.69 -23.27 1.16
C MET A 1 -30.37 -22.88 0.51
N LYS A 2 -30.18 -21.61 0.11
CA LYS A 2 -28.88 -21.11 -0.34
C LYS A 2 -28.16 -20.51 0.87
N VAL A 3 -27.15 -21.19 1.39
CA VAL A 3 -26.32 -20.67 2.48
C VAL A 3 -25.16 -19.87 1.89
N THR A 4 -25.05 -18.61 2.27
CA THR A 4 -23.98 -17.71 1.80
C THR A 4 -22.63 -18.14 2.36
N ARG A 5 -21.54 -17.75 1.68
CA ARG A 5 -20.17 -18.06 2.15
C ARG A 5 -19.87 -17.53 3.55
N VAL A 6 -20.48 -16.42 3.94
CA VAL A 6 -20.30 -15.82 5.27
C VAL A 6 -21.00 -16.64 6.34
N GLU A 7 -22.24 -17.07 6.08
CA GLU A 7 -22.98 -17.98 6.98
C GLU A 7 -22.28 -19.34 7.11
N GLN A 8 -21.76 -19.85 5.99
CA GLN A 8 -20.93 -21.05 5.94
C GLN A 8 -19.69 -20.95 6.85
N ARG A 9 -19.00 -19.80 6.86
CA ARG A 9 -17.86 -19.55 7.76
C ARG A 9 -18.29 -19.36 9.22
N ALA A 10 -19.45 -18.74 9.48
CA ALA A 10 -19.99 -18.59 10.83
C ALA A 10 -20.34 -19.94 11.46
N PHE A 11 -20.84 -20.88 10.65
CA PHE A 11 -21.07 -22.25 11.08
C PHE A 11 -19.77 -22.97 11.47
N LEU A 12 -18.69 -22.78 10.69
CA LEU A 12 -17.37 -23.33 11.02
C LEU A 12 -16.82 -22.81 12.34
N ILE A 13 -17.06 -21.55 12.71
CA ILE A 13 -16.69 -21.03 14.04
C ILE A 13 -17.40 -21.83 15.13
N LYS A 14 -18.72 -22.01 15.00
CA LYS A 14 -19.51 -22.70 16.03
C LYS A 14 -19.03 -24.13 16.22
N ILE A 15 -18.70 -24.86 15.14
CA ILE A 15 -18.20 -26.24 15.27
C ILE A 15 -16.77 -26.26 15.81
N ALA A 16 -15.85 -25.52 15.20
CA ALA A 16 -14.44 -25.58 15.56
C ALA A 16 -14.18 -25.07 16.99
N VAL A 17 -14.82 -23.98 17.39
CA VAL A 17 -14.59 -23.33 18.69
C VAL A 17 -15.43 -23.95 19.81
N LEU A 18 -16.72 -24.21 19.58
CA LEU A 18 -17.59 -24.71 20.65
C LEU A 18 -17.49 -26.22 20.85
N ARG A 19 -17.22 -26.99 19.78
CA ARG A 19 -17.12 -28.45 19.86
C ARG A 19 -15.68 -28.98 19.87
N GLY A 20 -14.68 -28.12 19.64
CA GLY A 20 -13.27 -28.51 19.63
C GLY A 20 -12.93 -29.55 18.55
N ARG A 21 -13.72 -29.60 17.47
CA ARG A 21 -13.58 -30.61 16.40
C ARG A 21 -12.40 -30.32 15.49
N ASN A 22 -11.83 -31.38 14.93
CA ASN A 22 -10.71 -31.28 14.01
C ASN A 22 -11.18 -30.86 12.59
N GLU A 23 -10.26 -30.37 11.75
CA GLU A 23 -10.58 -29.85 10.41
C GLU A 23 -11.33 -30.85 9.52
N MET A 24 -10.97 -32.14 9.61
CA MET A 24 -11.61 -33.22 8.87
C MET A 24 -13.05 -33.49 9.31
N GLU A 25 -13.28 -33.53 10.63
CA GLU A 25 -14.63 -33.71 11.20
C GLU A 25 -15.53 -32.52 10.84
N CYS A 26 -14.96 -31.30 10.88
CA CYS A 26 -15.69 -30.11 10.47
C CYS A 26 -16.09 -30.20 9.00
N HIS A 27 -15.21 -30.68 8.11
CA HIS A 27 -15.52 -30.83 6.69
C HIS A 27 -16.55 -31.93 6.42
N SER A 28 -16.50 -33.06 7.12
CA SER A 28 -17.51 -34.13 6.94
C SER A 28 -18.90 -33.65 7.36
N GLU A 29 -19.02 -32.99 8.51
CA GLU A 29 -20.30 -32.39 8.96
C GLU A 29 -20.79 -31.33 7.94
N PHE A 30 -19.85 -30.60 7.31
CA PHE A 30 -20.17 -29.60 6.31
C PHE A 30 -20.74 -30.18 5.02
N VAL A 31 -20.13 -31.27 4.55
CA VAL A 31 -20.58 -31.99 3.36
C VAL A 31 -21.92 -32.69 3.62
N GLU A 32 -22.13 -33.24 4.81
CA GLU A 32 -23.40 -33.84 5.20
C GLU A 32 -24.54 -32.80 5.21
N ALA A 33 -24.30 -31.60 5.74
CA ALA A 33 -25.31 -30.56 5.86
C ALA A 33 -25.58 -29.80 4.54
N LEU A 34 -24.56 -29.54 3.72
CA LEU A 34 -24.63 -28.64 2.55
C LEU A 34 -24.39 -29.32 1.20
N ALA A 35 -23.98 -30.59 1.21
CA ALA A 35 -23.66 -31.39 0.04
C ALA A 35 -22.81 -30.59 -0.98
N ASN A 36 -23.31 -30.43 -2.20
CA ASN A 36 -22.60 -29.76 -3.30
C ASN A 36 -22.37 -28.26 -3.09
N ASN A 37 -23.04 -27.63 -2.12
CA ASN A 37 -22.87 -26.20 -1.81
C ASN A 37 -21.82 -25.95 -0.71
N ALA A 38 -21.20 -27.02 -0.18
CA ALA A 38 -20.18 -26.93 0.85
C ALA A 38 -18.89 -26.26 0.35
N LEU A 39 -18.19 -25.61 1.29
CA LEU A 39 -16.85 -25.08 1.05
C LEU A 39 -15.88 -26.25 0.85
N PRO A 40 -14.91 -26.10 -0.06
CA PRO A 40 -13.89 -27.13 -0.25
C PRO A 40 -13.03 -27.26 1.00
N TYR A 41 -12.56 -28.48 1.28
CA TYR A 41 -11.71 -28.83 2.41
C TYR A 41 -10.62 -27.81 2.73
N ARG A 42 -9.84 -27.37 1.72
CA ARG A 42 -8.74 -26.40 1.93
C ARG A 42 -9.21 -25.07 2.53
N THR A 43 -10.43 -24.65 2.21
CA THR A 43 -11.02 -23.44 2.78
C THR A 43 -11.45 -23.69 4.22
N VAL A 44 -12.09 -24.84 4.48
CA VAL A 44 -12.49 -25.25 5.83
C VAL A 44 -11.28 -25.30 6.76
N ALA A 45 -10.22 -26.04 6.39
CA ALA A 45 -8.97 -26.15 7.12
C ALA A 45 -8.37 -24.77 7.46
N ARG A 46 -8.21 -23.90 6.45
CA ARG A 46 -7.70 -22.54 6.65
C ARG A 46 -8.50 -21.75 7.68
N TRP A 47 -9.83 -21.83 7.64
CA TRP A 47 -10.69 -21.09 8.56
C TRP A 47 -10.68 -21.69 9.97
N VAL A 48 -10.76 -23.02 10.09
CA VAL A 48 -10.64 -23.73 11.36
C VAL A 48 -9.34 -23.37 12.06
N GLY A 49 -8.19 -23.42 11.36
CA GLY A 49 -6.90 -23.02 11.92
C GLY A 49 -6.87 -21.55 12.37
N LYS A 50 -7.47 -20.63 11.61
CA LYS A 50 -7.60 -19.22 12.02
C LYS A 50 -8.45 -19.05 13.29
N PHE A 51 -9.52 -19.82 13.44
CA PHE A 51 -10.39 -19.75 14.61
C PHE A 51 -9.74 -20.38 15.84
N GLN A 52 -9.00 -21.47 15.67
CA GLN A 52 -8.15 -22.05 16.73
C GLN A 52 -7.06 -21.07 17.19
N GLN A 53 -6.56 -20.20 16.31
CA GLN A 53 -5.66 -19.09 16.65
C GLN A 53 -6.36 -17.91 17.35
N GLY A 54 -7.66 -18.01 17.68
CA GLY A 54 -8.40 -16.99 18.42
C GLY A 54 -9.09 -15.93 17.56
N ARG A 55 -9.15 -16.12 16.23
CA ARG A 55 -9.94 -15.24 15.37
C ARG A 55 -11.44 -15.40 15.65
N VAL A 56 -12.18 -14.30 15.75
CA VAL A 56 -13.65 -14.30 15.91
C VAL A 56 -14.38 -13.80 14.66
N SER A 57 -13.70 -13.03 13.81
CA SER A 57 -14.30 -12.45 12.60
C SER A 57 -14.38 -13.45 11.43
N THR A 58 -15.56 -13.56 10.83
CA THR A 58 -15.86 -14.31 9.59
C THR A 58 -15.56 -13.53 8.32
N SER A 59 -15.32 -12.22 8.44
CA SER A 59 -15.01 -11.35 7.31
C SER A 59 -13.58 -11.60 6.83
N ASP A 60 -13.39 -11.43 5.52
CA ASP A 60 -12.05 -11.39 4.94
C ASP A 60 -11.32 -10.16 5.51
N GLU A 61 -10.05 -10.33 5.85
CA GLU A 61 -9.19 -9.19 6.18
C GLU A 61 -9.02 -8.30 4.96
N GLN A 62 -8.84 -7.01 5.23
CA GLN A 62 -8.44 -6.08 4.20
C GLN A 62 -7.14 -6.57 3.57
N ARG A 63 -7.18 -6.82 2.25
CA ARG A 63 -6.00 -7.28 1.52
C ARG A 63 -4.93 -6.19 1.63
N SER A 64 -3.74 -6.57 2.07
CA SER A 64 -2.58 -5.70 1.95
C SER A 64 -2.28 -5.50 0.46
N GLY A 65 -2.50 -4.29 -0.05
CA GLY A 65 -2.29 -3.95 -1.46
C GLY A 65 -2.78 -2.54 -1.79
N ARG A 66 -1.86 -1.70 -2.30
CA ARG A 66 -1.93 -0.26 -2.59
C ARG A 66 -2.51 0.58 -1.45
N LEU A 67 -1.67 1.40 -0.84
CA LEU A 67 -2.08 2.39 0.16
C LEU A 67 -3.30 3.16 -0.34
N LEU A 68 -4.41 3.04 0.40
CA LEU A 68 -5.54 3.94 0.27
C LEU A 68 -4.99 5.33 0.58
N ARG A 69 -4.86 6.14 -0.48
CA ARG A 69 -4.74 7.61 -0.52
C ARG A 69 -4.46 8.23 0.84
N VAL A 70 -3.29 8.87 1.02
CA VAL A 70 -2.90 9.63 2.21
C VAL A 70 -4.12 10.29 2.86
N GLN A 71 -4.63 9.66 3.93
CA GLN A 71 -5.94 10.01 4.49
C GLN A 71 -5.85 11.23 5.42
N THR A 72 -4.66 11.52 5.94
CA THR A 72 -4.45 12.62 6.87
C THR A 72 -4.05 13.88 6.11
N ASP A 73 -4.81 14.97 6.31
CA ASP A 73 -4.53 16.26 5.70
C ASP A 73 -3.11 16.78 6.01
N LEU A 74 -2.60 16.46 7.21
CA LEU A 74 -1.22 16.75 7.61
C LEU A 74 -0.18 16.11 6.67
N ALA A 75 -0.37 14.85 6.31
CA ALA A 75 0.56 14.16 5.43
C ALA A 75 0.46 14.67 3.98
N ARG A 76 -0.71 15.16 3.55
CA ARG A 76 -0.85 15.86 2.27
C ARG A 76 -0.11 17.20 2.29
N ALA A 77 -0.31 18.00 3.33
CA ALA A 77 0.35 19.30 3.48
C ALA A 77 1.88 19.17 3.50
N VAL A 78 2.42 18.16 4.20
CA VAL A 78 3.87 17.89 4.22
C VAL A 78 4.38 17.51 2.82
N ILE A 79 3.65 16.67 2.09
CA ILE A 79 4.05 16.29 0.72
C ILE A 79 4.00 17.52 -0.22
N GLU A 80 2.98 18.37 -0.11
CA GLU A 80 2.87 19.60 -0.91
C GLU A 80 4.02 20.57 -0.60
N GLN A 81 4.34 20.79 0.68
CA GLN A 81 5.47 21.63 1.08
C GLN A 81 6.81 21.11 0.53
N LEU A 82 7.05 19.80 0.62
CA LEU A 82 8.28 19.20 0.08
C LEU A 82 8.37 19.37 -1.45
N MET A 83 7.26 19.26 -2.17
CA MET A 83 7.25 19.49 -3.62
C MET A 83 7.52 20.97 -3.97
N ASP A 84 6.94 21.89 -3.22
CA ASP A 84 7.14 23.33 -3.41
C ASP A 84 8.58 23.74 -3.12
N GLU A 85 9.18 23.22 -2.06
CA GLU A 85 10.59 23.47 -1.71
C GLU A 85 11.57 22.92 -2.75
N ASP A 86 11.34 21.70 -3.27
CA ASP A 86 12.19 21.13 -4.33
C ASP A 86 12.06 21.94 -5.64
N SER A 87 10.85 22.42 -5.95
CA SER A 87 10.62 23.27 -7.13
C SER A 87 11.37 24.60 -7.03
N ARG A 88 11.36 25.26 -5.87
CA ARG A 88 12.07 26.52 -5.60
C ARG A 88 13.57 26.33 -5.66
N SER A 89 14.08 25.27 -5.01
CA SER A 89 15.50 24.89 -5.01
C SER A 89 16.02 24.65 -6.44
N ARG A 90 15.25 23.95 -7.28
CA ARG A 90 15.59 23.73 -8.69
C ARG A 90 15.59 25.01 -9.52
N GLN A 91 14.72 25.96 -9.23
CA GLN A 91 14.72 27.25 -9.92
C GLN A 91 15.93 28.09 -9.53
N GLN A 92 16.23 28.18 -8.23
CA GLN A 92 17.38 28.96 -7.73
C GLN A 92 18.71 28.45 -8.29
N THR A 93 18.90 27.13 -8.32
CA THR A 93 20.14 26.56 -8.89
C THR A 93 20.30 26.85 -10.39
N LYS A 94 19.20 26.97 -11.15
CA LYS A 94 19.24 27.37 -12.56
C LYS A 94 19.61 28.85 -12.71
N THR A 95 19.01 29.73 -11.93
CA THR A 95 19.28 31.19 -11.99
C THR A 95 20.71 31.51 -11.55
N ASP A 96 21.23 30.82 -10.52
CA ASP A 96 22.61 30.97 -10.05
C ASP A 96 23.62 30.52 -11.10
N ARG A 97 23.34 29.41 -11.81
CA ARG A 97 24.18 28.96 -12.93
C ARG A 97 24.17 29.96 -14.09
N GLU A 98 23.01 30.50 -14.42
CA GLU A 98 22.87 31.47 -15.51
C GLU A 98 23.60 32.79 -15.20
N THR A 99 23.45 33.32 -13.99
CA THR A 99 24.15 34.54 -13.54
C THR A 99 25.66 34.33 -13.47
N ARG A 100 26.14 33.15 -13.05
CA ARG A 100 27.56 32.80 -13.09
C ARG A 100 28.08 32.73 -14.53
N ASN A 101 27.33 32.10 -15.44
CA ASN A 101 27.71 32.02 -16.86
C ASN A 101 27.80 33.40 -17.51
N LYS A 102 26.81 34.28 -17.27
CA LYS A 102 26.85 35.68 -17.74
C LYS A 102 28.08 36.43 -17.22
N ARG A 103 28.43 36.25 -15.93
CA ARG A 103 29.65 36.84 -15.34
C ARG A 103 30.94 36.32 -15.99
N ILE A 104 31.03 35.01 -16.23
CA ILE A 104 32.19 34.42 -16.90
C ILE A 104 32.34 35.01 -18.30
N VAL A 105 31.28 35.00 -19.11
CA VAL A 105 31.30 35.54 -20.48
C VAL A 105 31.69 37.02 -20.50
N MET A 106 31.11 37.83 -19.60
CA MET A 106 31.46 39.25 -19.48
C MET A 106 32.92 39.47 -19.07
N SER A 107 33.43 38.66 -18.14
CA SER A 107 34.84 38.70 -17.73
C SER A 107 35.77 38.32 -18.88
N THR A 108 35.46 37.26 -19.64
CA THR A 108 36.26 36.83 -20.80
C THR A 108 36.27 37.90 -21.89
N LEU A 109 35.13 38.54 -22.18
CA LEU A 109 35.03 39.67 -23.10
C LEU A 109 35.90 40.86 -22.66
N CYS A 110 35.90 41.22 -21.38
CA CYS A 110 36.75 42.29 -20.85
C CYS A 110 38.26 41.98 -21.02
N VAL A 111 38.67 40.73 -20.78
CA VAL A 111 40.08 40.32 -20.95
C VAL A 111 40.50 40.38 -22.42
N LEU A 112 39.64 39.94 -23.33
CA LEU A 112 39.88 40.01 -24.78
C LEU A 112 39.97 41.46 -25.28
N CYS A 113 39.05 42.34 -24.87
CA CYS A 113 39.12 43.77 -25.21
C CYS A 113 40.40 44.44 -24.71
N ARG A 114 40.90 44.07 -23.53
CA ARG A 114 42.15 44.62 -22.99
C ARG A 114 43.39 44.14 -23.76
N HIS A 115 43.39 42.92 -24.29
CA HIS A 115 44.47 42.43 -25.15
C HIS A 115 44.48 43.11 -26.52
N SER A 116 43.30 43.40 -27.10
CA SER A 116 43.20 44.05 -28.41
C SER A 116 43.54 45.54 -28.43
N PHE A 117 43.55 46.21 -27.28
CA PHE A 117 43.91 47.65 -27.14
C PHE A 117 45.37 47.88 -26.70
N ALA A 118 46.14 46.80 -26.50
CA ALA A 118 47.55 46.85 -26.05
C ALA A 118 48.57 46.51 -27.17
N LEU A 119 48.10 46.38 -28.41
CA LEU A 119 48.89 46.29 -29.65
C LEU A 119 48.69 47.57 -30.47
#